data_AF-A0A1R3X0E8-F1
#
_entry.id   AF-A0A1R3X0E8-F1
#
_cell.length_a   1.000
_cell.length_b   1.000
_cell.length_c   1.000
_cell.angle_alpha   90.00
_cell.angle_beta   90.00
_cell.angle_gamma   90.00
#
_symmetry.space_group_name_H-M   'P 1'
#
loop_
_entity.id
_entity.type
_entity.pdbx_description
1 polymer ?
#
loop_
_entity_poly.entity_id
_entity_poly.type
_entity_poly.pdbx_seq_one_letter_code
_entity_poly.pdbx_strand_id
1 'polypeptide(L)'
;MTQLTVIILTCNEAIHIARAILSVRDVADRILVVDSGSTDGTVQIAARHGAKVLRHGWVNHAVQFNWALDQITDTPGWVLRLDADEVMTQTLADEIRAGLPEDVDGYYIGRGIKFMGQLVRHGGICRTPTLRLFRNGRGRCEALWMDEHIVVSGPTGHLRGQVIDDNRHPLDWWVQKHNGYASREVVDVLNAEFGFLPCAGVLPGHGRAAAKRWVKLHIYARLPAGLRAGGYFFYRYVLRLGFLDGRRARSFHVLQGFWYRYLVDAKLAEVRRYMATNGASPVTAIKDVLGIDVIVPVPAKKVLVA
;
A
#
# COMPACT_ATOMS: atom_id res chain seq x y z
N MET A 1 15.93 11.28 -24.23
CA MET A 1 16.08 10.57 -22.94
C MET A 1 14.84 10.86 -22.11
N THR A 2 14.34 9.87 -21.37
CA THR A 2 13.19 10.01 -20.48
C THR A 2 13.57 10.88 -19.28
N GLN A 3 12.99 12.07 -19.13
CA GLN A 3 13.17 12.87 -17.91
C GLN A 3 12.35 12.24 -16.78
N LEU A 4 13.00 11.91 -15.66
CA LEU A 4 12.40 11.20 -14.54
C LEU A 4 12.63 11.91 -13.20
N THR A 5 11.53 12.22 -12.52
CA THR A 5 11.52 12.57 -11.10
C THR A 5 11.05 11.38 -10.27
N VAL A 6 11.86 10.95 -9.30
CA VAL A 6 11.47 9.92 -8.32
C VAL A 6 11.04 10.61 -7.02
N ILE A 7 9.84 10.31 -6.54
CA ILE A 7 9.33 10.80 -5.27
C ILE A 7 9.35 9.65 -4.27
N ILE A 8 10.03 9.87 -3.13
CA ILE A 8 10.15 8.92 -2.03
C ILE A 8 9.53 9.54 -0.78
N LEU A 9 8.46 8.94 -0.26
CA LEU A 9 7.89 9.32 1.04
C LEU A 9 8.62 8.58 2.16
N THR A 10 8.90 9.26 3.27
CA THR A 10 9.69 8.66 4.36
C THR A 10 9.35 9.21 5.75
N CYS A 11 9.56 8.35 6.76
CA CYS A 11 9.58 8.71 8.18
C CYS A 11 10.33 7.60 8.95
N ASN A 12 11.48 7.92 9.54
CA ASN A 12 12.33 6.98 10.28
C ASN A 12 12.79 5.75 9.49
N GLU A 13 13.35 5.99 8.31
CA GLU A 13 13.79 4.97 7.35
C GLU A 13 15.31 4.99 7.14
N ALA A 14 16.10 5.33 8.16
CA ALA A 14 17.56 5.43 8.03
C ALA A 14 18.20 4.10 7.56
N ILE A 15 17.58 2.97 7.91
CA ILE A 15 18.01 1.63 7.50
C ILE A 15 17.74 1.32 6.00
N HIS A 16 16.91 2.10 5.33
CA HIS A 16 16.41 1.82 3.98
C HIS A 16 16.68 2.93 2.96
N ILE A 17 16.60 4.20 3.37
CA ILE A 17 16.56 5.34 2.44
C ILE A 17 17.76 5.40 1.47
N ALA A 18 18.97 5.04 1.94
CA ALA A 18 20.16 5.01 1.10
C ALA A 18 20.01 4.06 -0.10
N ARG A 19 19.54 2.81 0.13
CA ARG A 19 19.41 1.83 -0.96
C ARG A 19 18.29 2.19 -1.93
N ALA A 20 17.21 2.82 -1.46
CA ALA A 20 16.12 3.27 -2.32
C ALA A 20 16.63 4.32 -3.30
N ILE A 21 17.34 5.35 -2.79
CA ILE A 21 17.97 6.40 -3.60
C ILE A 21 19.00 5.82 -4.57
N LEU A 22 19.91 4.96 -4.08
CA LEU A 22 20.94 4.35 -4.92
C LEU A 22 20.33 3.50 -6.05
N SER A 23 19.18 2.86 -5.83
CA SER A 23 18.55 1.99 -6.84
C SER A 23 18.00 2.73 -8.07
N VAL A 24 17.77 4.04 -7.95
CA VAL A 24 17.21 4.87 -9.03
C VAL A 24 18.21 5.90 -9.56
N ARG A 25 19.39 6.01 -8.95
CA ARG A 25 20.37 7.08 -9.19
C ARG A 25 20.79 7.20 -10.66
N ASP A 26 20.91 6.08 -11.36
CA ASP A 26 21.42 6.03 -12.73
C ASP A 26 20.32 6.30 -13.80
N VAL A 27 19.08 6.55 -13.37
CA VAL A 27 17.93 6.76 -14.26
C VAL A 27 17.14 8.01 -13.87
N ALA A 28 17.18 8.43 -12.61
CA ALA A 28 16.48 9.61 -12.14
C ALA A 28 17.30 10.88 -12.37
N ASP A 29 16.71 11.85 -13.08
CA ASP A 29 17.25 13.22 -13.17
C ASP A 29 17.05 13.98 -11.86
N ARG A 30 15.99 13.63 -11.12
CA ARG A 30 15.64 14.24 -9.84
C ARG A 30 15.14 13.21 -8.85
N ILE A 31 15.63 13.28 -7.62
CA ILE A 31 15.15 12.47 -6.50
C ILE A 31 14.63 13.42 -5.43
N LEU A 32 13.32 13.36 -5.17
CA LEU A 32 12.62 14.12 -4.15
C LEU A 32 12.28 13.21 -2.98
N VAL A 33 12.82 13.51 -1.80
CA VAL A 33 12.49 12.79 -0.57
C VAL A 33 11.57 13.68 0.26
N VAL A 34 10.37 13.22 0.57
CA VAL A 34 9.41 13.93 1.42
C VAL A 34 9.42 13.28 2.81
N ASP A 35 10.03 13.98 3.74
CA ASP A 35 10.16 13.58 5.13
C ASP A 35 8.97 14.05 5.97
N SER A 36 8.34 13.11 6.67
CA SER A 36 7.17 13.35 7.52
C SER A 36 7.49 13.55 9.00
N GLY A 37 8.74 13.94 9.32
CA GLY A 37 9.19 14.19 10.68
C GLY A 37 10.10 13.09 11.24
N SER A 38 11.07 12.62 10.45
CA SER A 38 12.06 11.66 10.96
C SER A 38 12.85 12.23 12.13
N THR A 39 13.06 11.42 13.15
CA THR A 39 13.89 11.71 14.32
C THR A 39 15.20 10.94 14.32
N ASP A 40 15.37 10.01 13.38
CA ASP A 40 16.61 9.28 13.13
C ASP A 40 17.50 9.98 12.06
N GLY A 41 18.49 9.25 11.54
CA GLY A 41 19.42 9.77 10.53
C GLY A 41 18.88 9.87 9.09
N THR A 42 17.58 9.63 8.85
CA THR A 42 17.00 9.50 7.50
C THR A 42 17.31 10.69 6.61
N VAL A 43 17.07 11.91 7.11
CA VAL A 43 17.22 13.15 6.34
C VAL A 43 18.68 13.38 5.94
N GLN A 44 19.61 13.16 6.88
CA GLN A 44 21.05 13.35 6.64
C GLN A 44 21.56 12.33 5.61
N ILE A 45 21.10 11.08 5.69
CA ILE A 45 21.46 10.04 4.73
C ILE A 45 20.92 10.38 3.34
N ALA A 46 19.65 10.79 3.23
CA ALA A 46 19.04 11.17 1.96
C ALA A 46 19.80 12.32 1.26
N ALA A 47 20.10 13.38 2.00
CA ALA A 47 20.84 14.53 1.48
C ALA A 47 22.26 14.15 1.02
N ARG A 48 22.98 13.31 1.79
CA ARG A 48 24.32 12.82 1.42
C ARG A 48 24.32 12.01 0.13
N HIS A 49 23.22 11.34 -0.21
CA HIS A 49 23.06 10.61 -1.47
C HIS A 49 22.53 11.48 -2.62
N GLY A 50 22.43 12.80 -2.44
CA GLY A 50 22.08 13.75 -3.50
C GLY A 50 20.57 13.95 -3.73
N ALA A 51 19.73 13.44 -2.83
CA ALA A 51 18.29 13.70 -2.91
C ALA A 51 17.94 15.11 -2.40
N LYS A 52 16.98 15.77 -3.05
CA LYS A 52 16.34 16.99 -2.52
C LYS A 52 15.35 16.58 -1.43
N VAL A 53 15.63 16.95 -0.18
CA VAL A 53 14.74 16.64 0.95
C VAL A 53 13.77 17.79 1.18
N LEU A 54 12.48 17.47 1.19
CA LEU A 54 11.39 18.34 1.59
C LEU A 54 10.77 17.84 2.89
N ARG A 55 10.23 18.74 3.71
CA ARG A 55 9.51 18.38 4.94
C ARG A 55 8.06 18.75 4.82
N HIS A 56 7.17 17.83 5.20
CA HIS A 56 5.74 18.06 5.25
C HIS A 56 5.10 17.20 6.33
N GLY A 57 4.29 17.79 7.22
CA GLY A 57 3.70 17.06 8.35
C GLY A 57 2.80 15.91 7.91
N TRP A 58 2.93 14.75 8.57
CA TRP A 58 2.13 13.56 8.23
C TRP A 58 0.62 13.82 8.34
N VAL A 59 -0.13 13.39 7.33
CA VAL A 59 -1.61 13.35 7.35
C VAL A 59 -2.06 11.96 6.94
N ASN A 60 -1.82 11.61 5.68
CA ASN A 60 -1.93 10.26 5.11
C ASN A 60 -1.03 10.16 3.86
N HIS A 61 -0.93 8.99 3.26
CA HIS A 61 -0.05 8.76 2.12
C HIS A 61 -0.48 9.59 0.89
N ALA A 62 -1.79 9.78 0.66
CA ALA A 62 -2.32 10.45 -0.53
C ALA A 62 -2.06 11.96 -0.46
N VAL A 63 -2.32 12.57 0.69
CA VAL A 63 -2.04 13.99 0.95
C VAL A 63 -0.54 14.25 0.84
N GLN A 64 0.29 13.38 1.41
CA GLN A 64 1.75 13.49 1.31
C GLN A 64 2.25 13.40 -0.14
N PHE A 65 1.78 12.40 -0.89
CA PHE A 65 2.21 12.22 -2.28
C PHE A 65 1.69 13.33 -3.20
N ASN A 66 0.44 13.73 -3.05
CA ASN A 66 -0.15 14.84 -3.82
C ASN A 66 0.53 16.17 -3.51
N TRP A 67 0.84 16.43 -2.24
CA TRP A 67 1.63 17.61 -1.87
C TRP A 67 2.99 17.61 -2.56
N ALA A 68 3.66 16.45 -2.63
CA ALA A 68 4.94 16.31 -3.33
C ALA A 68 4.81 16.60 -4.84
N LEU A 69 3.73 16.15 -5.48
CA LEU A 69 3.43 16.46 -6.89
C LEU A 69 3.22 17.97 -7.10
N ASP A 70 2.55 18.64 -6.16
CA ASP A 70 2.31 20.07 -6.23
C ASP A 70 3.62 20.90 -6.15
N GLN A 71 4.71 20.32 -5.62
CA GLN A 71 6.04 20.95 -5.58
C GLN A 71 6.83 20.86 -6.90
N ILE A 72 6.32 20.12 -7.89
CA ILE A 72 7.01 19.89 -9.16
C ILE A 72 6.10 20.17 -10.37
N THR A 73 5.06 20.99 -10.22
CA THR A 73 4.08 21.28 -11.29
C THR A 73 4.68 21.89 -12.56
N ASP A 74 5.80 22.59 -12.43
CA ASP A 74 6.57 23.21 -13.51
C ASP A 74 7.56 22.25 -14.21
N THR A 75 7.70 21.03 -13.69
CA THR A 75 8.72 20.08 -14.13
C THR A 75 8.16 19.11 -15.16
N PRO A 76 8.61 19.12 -16.42
CA PRO A 76 8.14 18.16 -17.41
C PRO A 76 8.69 16.75 -17.14
N GLY A 77 8.11 15.76 -17.82
CA GLY A 77 8.59 14.38 -17.80
C GLY A 77 7.73 13.44 -16.95
N TRP A 78 8.38 12.38 -16.47
CA TRP A 78 7.75 11.29 -15.75
C TRP A 78 7.99 11.40 -14.24
N VAL A 79 7.04 10.89 -13.47
CA VAL A 79 7.12 10.75 -12.02
C VAL A 79 7.04 9.27 -11.67
N LEU A 80 7.99 8.79 -10.85
CA LEU A 80 7.93 7.48 -10.23
C LEU A 80 7.67 7.65 -8.73
N ARG A 81 6.59 7.02 -8.24
CA ARG A 81 6.37 6.78 -6.82
C ARG A 81 7.22 5.59 -6.37
N LEU A 82 8.05 5.78 -5.35
CA LEU A 82 8.83 4.71 -4.72
C LEU A 82 8.73 4.85 -3.21
N ASP A 83 8.49 3.75 -2.49
CA ASP A 83 8.49 3.80 -1.02
C ASP A 83 9.94 3.67 -0.49
N ALA A 84 10.25 4.22 0.68
CA ALA A 84 11.63 4.26 1.20
C ALA A 84 12.24 2.88 1.46
N ASP A 85 11.40 1.85 1.66
CA ASP A 85 11.82 0.45 1.82
C ASP A 85 11.82 -0.36 0.51
N GLU A 86 11.49 0.25 -0.62
CA GLU A 86 11.50 -0.36 -1.96
C GLU A 86 12.83 -0.12 -2.72
N VAL A 87 13.15 -1.03 -3.64
CA VAL A 87 14.34 -0.99 -4.50
C VAL A 87 13.92 -1.26 -5.95
N MET A 88 14.34 -0.39 -6.88
CA MET A 88 14.13 -0.59 -8.31
C MET A 88 15.03 -1.72 -8.85
N THR A 89 14.46 -2.61 -9.66
CA THR A 89 15.26 -3.63 -10.38
C THR A 89 15.97 -3.04 -11.59
N GLN A 90 17.12 -3.61 -11.95
CA GLN A 90 17.86 -3.22 -13.17
C GLN A 90 17.02 -3.32 -14.44
N THR A 91 16.17 -4.34 -14.56
CA THR A 91 15.25 -4.47 -15.70
C THR A 91 14.31 -3.26 -15.84
N LEU A 92 13.81 -2.73 -14.71
CA LEU A 92 12.97 -1.53 -14.75
C LEU A 92 13.78 -0.30 -15.17
N ALA A 93 15.00 -0.17 -14.64
CA ALA A 93 15.92 0.91 -14.99
C ALA A 93 16.24 0.91 -16.50
N ASP A 94 16.52 -0.27 -17.06
CA ASP A 94 16.85 -0.42 -18.48
C ASP A 94 15.64 -0.11 -19.38
N GLU A 95 14.42 -0.52 -18.97
CA GLU A 95 13.19 -0.20 -19.70
C GLU A 95 12.90 1.32 -19.72
N ILE A 96 13.12 2.02 -18.60
CA ILE A 96 12.93 3.48 -18.55
C ILE A 96 14.00 4.20 -19.39
N ARG A 97 15.26 3.72 -19.33
CA ARG A 97 16.38 4.30 -20.10
C ARG A 97 16.21 4.12 -21.61
N ALA A 98 15.61 3.00 -22.04
CA ALA A 98 15.31 2.74 -23.44
C ALA A 98 14.31 3.72 -24.05
N GLY A 99 13.54 4.43 -23.21
CA GLY A 99 12.55 5.41 -23.65
C GLY A 99 11.13 4.92 -23.42
N LEU A 100 10.26 5.84 -23.02
CA LEU A 100 8.83 5.56 -22.81
C LEU A 100 8.01 6.23 -23.93
N PRO A 101 7.13 5.48 -24.61
CA PRO A 101 6.21 6.00 -25.63
C PRO A 101 5.45 7.27 -25.24
N GLU A 102 5.24 8.16 -26.22
CA GLU A 102 4.57 9.44 -26.03
C GLU A 102 3.05 9.33 -25.79
N ASP A 103 2.44 8.26 -26.28
CA ASP A 103 1.00 7.99 -26.24
C ASP A 103 0.51 7.33 -24.94
N VAL A 104 1.42 7.04 -24.01
CA VAL A 104 1.11 6.45 -22.70
C VAL A 104 1.29 7.49 -21.60
N ASP A 105 0.30 7.59 -20.71
CA ASP A 105 0.31 8.50 -19.56
C ASP A 105 0.74 7.81 -18.26
N GLY A 106 0.73 6.48 -18.20
CA GLY A 106 1.09 5.71 -17.00
C GLY A 106 1.50 4.26 -17.24
N TYR A 107 2.33 3.72 -16.36
CA TYR A 107 2.80 2.34 -16.39
C TYR A 107 2.56 1.61 -15.08
N TYR A 108 1.96 0.43 -15.21
CA TYR A 108 1.94 -0.56 -14.16
C TYR A 108 3.31 -1.22 -14.05
N ILE A 109 3.87 -1.20 -12.85
CA ILE A 109 5.13 -1.84 -12.49
C ILE A 109 4.82 -2.99 -11.54
N GLY A 110 5.50 -4.12 -11.73
CA GLY A 110 5.33 -5.28 -10.87
C GLY A 110 5.92 -5.03 -9.48
N ARG A 111 5.15 -5.22 -8.42
CA ARG A 111 5.67 -5.21 -7.05
C ARG A 111 6.12 -6.60 -6.62
N GLY A 112 7.31 -6.69 -6.03
CA GLY A 112 7.83 -7.89 -5.37
C GLY A 112 8.04 -7.65 -3.88
N ILE A 113 8.07 -8.72 -3.09
CA ILE A 113 8.31 -8.67 -1.65
C ILE A 113 9.47 -9.58 -1.30
N LYS A 114 10.48 -9.04 -0.63
CA LYS A 114 11.57 -9.79 -0.01
C LYS A 114 11.27 -9.93 1.48
N PHE A 115 11.04 -11.16 1.92
CA PHE A 115 10.76 -11.47 3.32
C PHE A 115 11.97 -12.17 3.95
N MET A 116 12.49 -11.60 5.04
CA MET A 116 13.69 -12.09 5.74
C MET A 116 14.87 -12.32 4.77
N GLY A 117 15.07 -11.42 3.81
CA GLY A 117 16.14 -11.50 2.82
C GLY A 117 15.91 -12.49 1.67
N GLN A 118 14.74 -13.13 1.55
CA GLN A 118 14.39 -13.98 0.41
C GLN A 118 13.20 -13.40 -0.37
N LEU A 119 13.34 -13.30 -1.69
CA LEU A 119 12.23 -12.90 -2.57
C LEU A 119 11.13 -13.97 -2.56
N VAL A 120 9.89 -13.55 -2.33
CA VAL A 120 8.70 -14.40 -2.44
C VAL A 120 8.30 -14.45 -3.92
N ARG A 121 8.51 -15.60 -4.58
CA ARG A 121 8.31 -15.73 -6.04
C ARG A 121 6.94 -16.28 -6.38
N HIS A 122 6.41 -17.16 -5.54
CA HIS A 122 5.16 -17.87 -5.78
C HIS A 122 4.01 -17.32 -4.91
N GLY A 123 2.85 -17.98 -4.92
CA GLY A 123 1.71 -17.57 -4.12
C GLY A 123 0.93 -16.35 -4.64
N GLY A 124 1.21 -15.91 -5.87
CA GLY A 124 0.45 -14.86 -6.55
C GLY A 124 0.68 -13.43 -6.03
N ILE A 125 1.76 -13.19 -5.28
CA ILE A 125 2.13 -11.85 -4.79
C ILE A 125 3.24 -11.22 -5.63
N CYS A 126 4.18 -12.03 -6.11
CA CYS A 126 5.24 -11.54 -6.98
C CYS A 126 4.66 -10.95 -8.26
N ARG A 127 5.17 -9.79 -8.68
CA ARG A 127 4.78 -9.05 -9.88
C ARG A 127 3.32 -8.59 -9.85
N THR A 128 2.80 -8.25 -8.66
CA THR A 128 1.48 -7.61 -8.58
C THR A 128 1.56 -6.24 -9.25
N PRO A 129 0.82 -5.98 -10.35
CA PRO A 129 0.94 -4.72 -11.07
C PRO A 129 0.38 -3.57 -10.23
N THR A 130 1.16 -2.50 -10.10
CA THR A 130 0.79 -1.27 -9.41
C THR A 130 1.14 -0.07 -10.27
N LEU A 131 0.22 0.88 -10.44
CA LEU A 131 0.49 2.11 -11.19
C LEU A 131 1.41 2.99 -10.35
N ARG A 132 2.69 3.08 -10.75
CA ARG A 132 3.74 3.77 -9.99
C ARG A 132 4.49 4.80 -10.83
N LEU A 133 4.53 4.65 -12.14
CA LEU A 133 5.21 5.53 -13.08
C LEU A 133 4.18 6.21 -13.98
N PHE A 134 4.18 7.54 -14.07
CA PHE A 134 3.18 8.29 -14.82
C PHE A 134 3.70 9.66 -15.24
N ARG A 135 3.09 10.29 -16.24
CA ARG A 135 3.47 11.63 -16.68
C ARG A 135 3.12 12.65 -15.60
N ASN A 136 4.04 13.58 -15.34
CA ASN A 136 3.76 14.66 -14.40
C ASN A 136 2.54 15.47 -14.88
N GLY A 137 1.68 15.86 -13.94
CA GLY A 137 0.41 16.54 -14.22
C GLY A 137 -0.72 15.64 -14.76
N ARG A 138 -0.46 14.35 -15.05
CA ARG A 138 -1.49 13.38 -15.50
C ARG A 138 -1.96 12.39 -14.44
N GLY A 139 -1.26 12.30 -13.31
CA GLY A 139 -1.58 11.36 -12.23
C GLY A 139 -1.71 12.04 -10.86
N ARG A 140 -2.66 11.56 -10.04
CA ARG A 140 -2.79 11.92 -8.61
C ARG A 140 -3.07 10.70 -7.75
N CYS A 141 -2.76 10.79 -6.46
CA CYS A 141 -3.09 9.75 -5.47
C CYS A 141 -4.50 9.98 -4.94
N GLU A 142 -5.38 8.98 -5.06
CA GLU A 142 -6.72 9.05 -4.47
C GLU A 142 -6.66 8.91 -2.95
N ALA A 143 -7.42 9.76 -2.24
CA ALA A 143 -7.53 9.72 -0.79
C ALA A 143 -8.52 8.61 -0.35
N LEU A 144 -8.05 7.37 -0.37
CA LEU A 144 -8.76 6.21 0.19
C LEU A 144 -8.24 5.91 1.61
N TRP A 145 -9.10 5.32 2.45
CA TRP A 145 -8.75 4.98 3.85
C TRP A 145 -7.67 3.89 3.94
N MET A 146 -7.70 2.91 3.02
CA MET A 146 -6.66 1.90 2.79
C MET A 146 -6.51 1.65 1.29
N ASP A 147 -5.31 1.21 0.86
CA ASP A 147 -4.95 0.93 -0.53
C ASP A 147 -5.14 2.14 -1.47
N GLU A 148 -4.44 3.24 -1.20
CA GLU A 148 -4.42 4.39 -2.09
C GLU A 148 -3.76 4.03 -3.44
N HIS A 149 -4.43 4.40 -4.53
CA HIS A 149 -3.94 4.17 -5.88
C HIS A 149 -3.57 5.48 -6.55
N ILE A 150 -2.53 5.44 -7.36
CA ILE A 150 -2.34 6.49 -8.37
C ILE A 150 -3.38 6.26 -9.45
N VAL A 151 -4.08 7.33 -9.82
CA VAL A 151 -5.03 7.35 -10.92
C VAL A 151 -4.51 8.30 -11.99
N VAL A 152 -4.53 7.82 -13.22
CA VAL A 152 -4.11 8.52 -14.43
C VAL A 152 -5.28 8.54 -15.39
N SER A 153 -5.53 9.69 -16.03
CA SER A 153 -6.69 9.87 -16.91
C SER A 153 -6.51 9.29 -18.32
N GLY A 154 -5.28 9.11 -18.79
CA GLY A 154 -4.96 8.65 -20.14
C GLY A 154 -4.57 7.18 -20.27
N PRO A 155 -4.05 6.77 -21.44
CA PRO A 155 -3.68 5.39 -21.73
C PRO A 155 -2.61 4.87 -20.76
N THR A 156 -2.70 3.59 -20.41
CA THR A 156 -1.74 2.94 -19.50
C THR A 156 -1.11 1.69 -20.11
N GLY A 157 0.16 1.46 -19.79
CA GLY A 157 0.95 0.31 -20.20
C GLY A 157 1.43 -0.55 -19.03
N HIS A 158 2.19 -1.60 -19.34
CA HIS A 158 2.83 -2.45 -18.34
C HIS A 158 4.34 -2.55 -18.63
N LEU A 159 5.15 -2.46 -17.59
CA LEU A 159 6.59 -2.72 -17.65
C LEU A 159 6.90 -4.11 -17.07
N ARG A 160 7.99 -4.73 -17.55
CA ARG A 160 8.42 -6.05 -17.06
C ARG A 160 9.25 -5.94 -15.79
N GLY A 161 9.90 -4.81 -15.59
CA GLY A 161 10.65 -4.47 -14.40
C GLY A 161 9.78 -4.43 -13.13
N GLN A 162 10.46 -4.44 -11.98
CA GLN A 162 9.82 -4.46 -10.67
C GLN A 162 10.39 -3.40 -9.73
N VAL A 163 9.57 -3.07 -8.73
CA VAL A 163 10.02 -2.52 -7.45
C VAL A 163 9.92 -3.62 -6.39
N ILE A 164 10.97 -3.82 -5.62
CA ILE A 164 11.06 -4.87 -4.60
C ILE A 164 11.02 -4.21 -3.22
N ASP A 165 9.95 -4.47 -2.48
CA ASP A 165 9.86 -4.18 -1.05
C ASP A 165 10.88 -5.08 -0.32
N ASP A 166 11.91 -4.48 0.27
CA ASP A 166 12.98 -5.17 1.00
C ASP A 166 13.04 -4.69 2.45
N ASN A 167 11.92 -4.74 3.16
CA ASN A 167 11.89 -4.30 4.55
C ASN A 167 12.84 -5.14 5.44
N ARG A 168 13.82 -4.46 6.06
CA ARG A 168 14.89 -5.05 6.90
C ARG A 168 14.64 -4.92 8.39
N HIS A 169 13.46 -4.45 8.81
CA HIS A 169 13.12 -4.51 10.22
C HIS A 169 13.05 -5.96 10.73
N PRO A 170 13.29 -6.18 12.03
CA PRO A 170 13.12 -7.49 12.66
C PRO A 170 11.71 -8.05 12.51
N LEU A 171 11.58 -9.37 12.69
CA LEU A 171 10.30 -10.06 12.60
C LEU A 171 9.27 -9.51 13.61
N ASP A 172 9.69 -9.13 14.80
CA ASP A 172 8.79 -8.59 15.84
C ASP A 172 8.09 -7.31 15.36
N TRP A 173 8.85 -6.40 14.75
CA TRP A 173 8.30 -5.20 14.14
C TRP A 173 7.30 -5.54 13.03
N TRP A 174 7.64 -6.52 12.18
CA TRP A 174 6.77 -6.97 11.10
C TRP A 174 5.45 -7.53 11.65
N VAL A 175 5.51 -8.35 12.71
CA VAL A 175 4.34 -8.93 13.38
C VAL A 175 3.47 -7.83 13.99
N GLN A 176 4.08 -6.86 14.69
CA GLN A 176 3.35 -5.74 15.29
C GLN A 176 2.68 -4.86 14.23
N LYS A 177 3.36 -4.59 13.12
CA LYS A 177 2.78 -3.89 11.95
C LYS A 177 1.55 -4.61 11.41
N HIS A 178 1.64 -5.93 11.20
CA HIS A 178 0.53 -6.74 10.70
C HIS A 178 -0.61 -6.88 11.71
N ASN A 179 -0.31 -6.91 13.01
CA ASN A 179 -1.31 -6.84 14.07
C ASN A 179 -2.13 -5.55 13.98
N GLY A 180 -1.46 -4.41 13.75
CA GLY A 180 -2.10 -3.11 13.53
C GLY A 180 -2.92 -3.05 12.23
N TYR A 181 -2.45 -3.65 11.14
CA TYR A 181 -3.25 -3.78 9.91
C TYR A 181 -4.49 -4.64 10.13
N ALA A 182 -4.37 -5.72 10.90
CA ALA A 182 -5.51 -6.58 11.19
C ALA A 182 -6.61 -5.82 11.96
N SER A 183 -6.23 -4.98 12.94
CA SER A 183 -7.20 -4.11 13.62
C SER A 183 -7.88 -3.13 12.66
N ARG A 184 -7.13 -2.50 11.73
CA ARG A 184 -7.71 -1.57 10.75
C ARG A 184 -8.65 -2.26 9.76
N GLU A 185 -8.32 -3.47 9.32
CA GLU A 185 -9.21 -4.26 8.44
C GLU A 185 -10.53 -4.61 9.15
N VAL A 186 -10.52 -4.82 10.48
CA VAL A 186 -11.76 -4.98 11.26
C VAL A 186 -12.61 -3.72 11.24
N VAL A 187 -12.00 -2.53 11.35
CA VAL A 187 -12.73 -1.25 11.22
C VAL A 187 -13.40 -1.14 9.86
N ASP A 188 -12.70 -1.48 8.78
CA ASP A 188 -13.28 -1.43 7.42
C ASP A 188 -14.44 -2.42 7.24
N VAL A 189 -14.32 -3.63 7.79
CA VAL A 189 -15.39 -4.64 7.73
C VAL A 189 -16.62 -4.15 8.48
N LEU A 190 -16.46 -3.63 9.69
CA LEU A 190 -17.58 -3.08 10.47
C LEU A 190 -18.15 -1.82 9.82
N ASN A 191 -17.32 -0.96 9.24
CA ASN A 191 -17.81 0.23 8.54
C ASN A 191 -18.63 -0.14 7.30
N ALA A 192 -18.22 -1.16 6.55
CA ALA A 192 -19.01 -1.67 5.42
C ALA A 192 -20.37 -2.26 5.84
N GLU A 193 -20.48 -2.75 7.08
CA GLU A 193 -21.72 -3.32 7.64
C GLU A 193 -22.63 -2.25 8.27
N PHE A 194 -22.07 -1.28 9.00
CA PHE A 194 -22.83 -0.33 9.82
C PHE A 194 -22.81 1.12 9.31
N GLY A 195 -21.94 1.47 8.37
CA GLY A 195 -21.93 2.77 7.67
C GLY A 195 -21.62 3.99 8.55
N PHE A 196 -20.69 3.87 9.51
CA PHE A 196 -20.36 4.96 10.45
C PHE A 196 -19.24 5.92 9.97
N LEU A 197 -18.57 5.64 8.87
CA LEU A 197 -17.63 6.53 8.19
C LEU A 197 -18.09 6.76 6.75
N PRO A 198 -17.79 7.92 6.14
CA PRO A 198 -17.98 8.13 4.73
C PRO A 198 -17.19 7.07 3.95
N CYS A 199 -17.90 6.20 3.24
CA CYS A 199 -17.26 5.33 2.26
C CYS A 199 -16.70 6.24 1.16
N ALA A 200 -15.37 6.42 1.11
CA ALA A 200 -14.72 6.92 -0.09
C ALA A 200 -15.13 5.98 -1.23
N GLY A 201 -15.88 6.53 -2.20
CA GLY A 201 -16.66 5.78 -3.17
C GLY A 201 -15.84 4.70 -3.83
N VAL A 202 -16.21 3.44 -3.59
CA VAL A 202 -15.68 2.34 -4.41
C VAL A 202 -16.37 2.46 -5.77
N LEU A 203 -15.67 3.05 -6.74
CA LEU A 203 -16.12 3.09 -8.12
C LEU A 203 -16.54 1.67 -8.58
N PRO A 204 -17.68 1.52 -9.26
CA PRO A 204 -18.10 0.23 -9.79
C PRO A 204 -17.17 -0.20 -10.93
N GLY A 205 -16.13 -0.96 -10.58
CA GLY A 205 -15.25 -1.59 -11.57
C GLY A 205 -16.00 -2.68 -12.33
N HIS A 206 -15.98 -2.62 -13.66
CA HIS A 206 -16.53 -3.66 -14.55
C HIS A 206 -15.48 -4.77 -14.78
N GLY A 207 -15.90 -6.04 -14.94
CA GLY A 207 -15.03 -7.17 -15.33
C GLY A 207 -14.45 -8.03 -14.19
N ARG A 208 -13.23 -8.58 -14.36
CA ARG A 208 -12.57 -9.50 -13.40
C ARG A 208 -12.48 -8.97 -11.96
N ALA A 209 -12.47 -7.64 -11.78
CA ALA A 209 -12.52 -7.00 -10.47
C ALA A 209 -13.89 -7.17 -9.78
N ALA A 210 -15.00 -7.07 -10.53
CA ALA A 210 -16.35 -7.37 -10.05
C ALA A 210 -16.50 -8.86 -9.70
N ALA A 211 -15.92 -9.77 -10.48
CA ALA A 211 -15.93 -11.21 -10.18
C ALA A 211 -15.13 -11.53 -8.91
N LYS A 212 -13.94 -10.96 -8.74
CA LYS A 212 -13.17 -11.08 -7.48
C LYS A 212 -13.93 -10.51 -6.29
N ARG A 213 -14.64 -9.38 -6.48
CA ARG A 213 -15.47 -8.75 -5.44
C ARG A 213 -16.70 -9.59 -5.12
N TRP A 214 -17.36 -10.18 -6.12
CA TRP A 214 -18.48 -11.09 -5.94
C TRP A 214 -18.05 -12.34 -5.17
N VAL A 215 -16.92 -12.96 -5.54
CA VAL A 215 -16.35 -14.09 -4.78
C VAL A 215 -16.00 -13.67 -3.34
N LYS A 216 -15.38 -12.50 -3.14
CA LYS A 216 -15.05 -11.96 -1.81
C LYS A 216 -16.32 -11.73 -0.96
N LEU A 217 -17.38 -11.19 -1.54
CA LEU A 217 -18.61 -10.83 -0.82
C LEU A 217 -19.58 -12.01 -0.63
N HIS A 218 -19.70 -12.91 -1.60
CA HIS A 218 -20.74 -13.95 -1.61
C HIS A 218 -20.23 -15.33 -1.18
N ILE A 219 -18.94 -15.63 -1.37
CA ILE A 219 -18.35 -16.93 -1.02
C ILE A 219 -17.44 -16.77 0.19
N TYR A 220 -16.51 -15.82 0.14
CA TYR A 220 -15.47 -15.65 1.16
C TYR A 220 -16.02 -15.08 2.49
N ALA A 221 -17.03 -14.20 2.44
CA ALA A 221 -17.66 -13.62 3.64
C ALA A 221 -18.67 -14.56 4.34
N ARG A 222 -19.13 -15.63 3.67
CA ARG A 222 -20.09 -16.61 4.22
C ARG A 222 -19.40 -17.83 4.85
N LEU A 223 -18.09 -17.97 4.69
CA LEU A 223 -17.34 -19.06 5.32
C LEU A 223 -17.18 -18.78 6.82
N PRO A 224 -17.32 -19.79 7.69
CA PRO A 224 -16.98 -19.69 9.10
C PRO A 224 -15.59 -19.10 9.32
N ALA A 225 -15.45 -18.32 10.40
CA ALA A 225 -14.18 -17.73 10.81
C ALA A 225 -13.06 -18.79 10.80
N GLY A 226 -11.94 -18.48 10.15
CA GLY A 226 -10.79 -19.39 10.03
C GLY A 226 -10.78 -20.32 8.80
N LEU A 227 -11.94 -20.82 8.31
CA LEU A 227 -11.98 -21.57 7.04
C LEU A 227 -11.63 -20.68 5.86
N ARG A 228 -12.00 -19.40 5.95
CA ARG A 228 -11.63 -18.34 5.02
C ARG A 228 -10.11 -18.15 4.92
N ALA A 229 -9.44 -18.03 6.06
CA ALA A 229 -7.97 -17.91 6.14
C ALA A 229 -7.28 -19.19 5.64
N GLY A 230 -7.77 -20.37 6.06
CA GLY A 230 -7.26 -21.67 5.61
C GLY A 230 -7.40 -21.88 4.09
N GLY A 231 -8.55 -21.55 3.52
CA GLY A 231 -8.79 -21.65 2.08
C GLY A 231 -7.92 -20.71 1.25
N TYR A 232 -7.71 -19.48 1.72
CA TYR A 232 -6.80 -18.54 1.04
C TYR A 232 -5.34 -18.95 1.16
N PHE A 233 -4.92 -19.46 2.32
CA PHE A 233 -3.61 -20.07 2.49
C PHE A 233 -3.43 -21.27 1.55
N PHE A 234 -4.39 -22.19 1.48
CA PHE A 234 -4.34 -23.34 0.59
C PHE A 234 -4.22 -22.90 -0.88
N TYR A 235 -5.05 -21.95 -1.31
CA TYR A 235 -4.97 -21.39 -2.66
C TYR A 235 -3.58 -20.81 -2.96
N ARG A 236 -3.01 -20.02 -2.06
CA ARG A 236 -1.70 -19.39 -2.28
C ARG A 236 -0.54 -20.37 -2.16
N TYR A 237 -0.58 -21.20 -1.15
CA TYR A 237 0.53 -22.09 -0.83
C TYR A 237 0.56 -23.29 -1.78
N VAL A 238 -0.59 -23.90 -2.08
CA VAL A 238 -0.68 -25.10 -2.93
C VAL A 238 -0.99 -24.72 -4.37
N LEU A 239 -2.15 -24.12 -4.65
CA LEU A 239 -2.60 -23.88 -6.03
C LEU A 239 -1.75 -22.84 -6.79
N ARG A 240 -1.16 -21.89 -6.07
CA ARG A 240 -0.22 -20.90 -6.62
C ARG A 240 1.24 -21.26 -6.37
N LEU A 241 1.51 -22.52 -6.06
CA LEU A 241 2.85 -23.11 -5.94
C LEU A 241 3.75 -22.42 -4.90
N GLY A 242 3.17 -21.78 -3.87
CA GLY A 242 3.89 -21.16 -2.77
C GLY A 242 4.84 -22.11 -2.02
N PHE A 243 4.56 -23.42 -2.03
CA PHE A 243 5.44 -24.44 -1.46
C PHE A 243 6.79 -24.59 -2.18
N LEU A 244 6.92 -24.08 -3.42
CA LEU A 244 8.19 -24.05 -4.16
C LEU A 244 9.12 -22.93 -3.70
N ASP A 245 8.63 -21.96 -2.92
CA ASP A 245 9.48 -20.96 -2.30
C ASP A 245 10.37 -21.59 -1.21
N GLY A 246 11.59 -21.09 -1.07
CA GLY A 246 12.52 -21.50 0.01
C GLY A 246 12.02 -21.17 1.43
N ARG A 247 12.73 -21.70 2.44
CA ARG A 247 12.30 -21.72 3.86
C ARG A 247 11.75 -20.38 4.38
N ARG A 248 12.41 -19.26 4.08
CA ARG A 248 12.02 -17.94 4.59
C ARG A 248 10.74 -17.42 3.93
N ALA A 249 10.62 -17.58 2.62
CA ALA A 249 9.40 -17.22 1.90
C ALA A 249 8.21 -18.16 2.23
N ARG A 250 8.45 -19.41 2.67
CA ARG A 250 7.37 -20.23 3.27
C ARG A 250 6.83 -19.63 4.56
N SER A 251 7.69 -19.11 5.43
CA SER A 251 7.25 -18.38 6.64
C SER A 251 6.38 -17.18 6.28
N PHE A 252 6.67 -16.49 5.18
CA PHE A 252 5.81 -15.41 4.68
C PHE A 252 4.40 -15.92 4.30
N HIS A 253 4.30 -17.04 3.59
CA HIS A 253 2.97 -17.61 3.24
C HIS A 253 2.17 -17.99 4.49
N VAL A 254 2.81 -18.54 5.52
CA VAL A 254 2.13 -18.87 6.79
C VAL A 254 1.73 -17.59 7.54
N LEU A 255 2.66 -16.67 7.75
CA LEU A 255 2.42 -15.47 8.55
C LEU A 255 1.45 -14.51 7.85
N GLN A 256 1.70 -14.19 6.59
CA GLN A 256 0.89 -13.20 5.86
C GLN A 256 -0.33 -13.83 5.19
N GLY A 257 -0.21 -15.06 4.68
CA GLY A 257 -1.30 -15.76 3.98
C GLY A 257 -2.30 -16.44 4.91
N PHE A 258 -1.87 -16.92 6.08
CA PHE A 258 -2.75 -17.60 7.04
C PHE A 258 -2.96 -16.79 8.32
N TRP A 259 -1.91 -16.63 9.14
CA TRP A 259 -2.01 -16.06 10.48
C TRP A 259 -2.64 -14.66 10.46
N TYR A 260 -2.17 -13.76 9.59
CA TYR A 260 -2.72 -12.41 9.47
C TYR A 260 -4.23 -12.42 9.16
N ARG A 261 -4.66 -13.26 8.21
CA ARG A 261 -6.08 -13.36 7.83
C ARG A 261 -6.93 -13.98 8.93
N TYR A 262 -6.39 -14.96 9.63
CA TYR A 262 -7.03 -15.57 10.80
C TYR A 262 -7.16 -14.56 11.95
N LEU A 263 -6.12 -13.74 12.18
CA LEU A 263 -6.11 -12.71 13.20
C LEU A 263 -7.19 -11.65 12.97
N VAL A 264 -7.45 -11.26 11.72
CA VAL A 264 -8.58 -10.38 11.36
C VAL A 264 -9.91 -11.01 11.80
N ASP A 265 -10.13 -12.29 11.48
CA ASP A 265 -11.36 -13.00 11.85
C ASP A 265 -11.52 -13.09 13.38
N ALA A 266 -10.45 -13.41 14.10
CA ALA A 266 -10.45 -13.52 15.55
C ALA A 266 -10.76 -12.18 16.24
N LYS A 267 -10.12 -11.10 15.79
CA LYS A 267 -10.39 -9.74 16.30
C LYS A 267 -11.81 -9.28 15.99
N LEU A 268 -12.30 -9.56 14.79
CA LEU A 268 -13.69 -9.24 14.43
C LEU A 268 -14.69 -9.96 15.35
N ALA A 269 -14.45 -11.24 15.63
CA ALA A 269 -15.27 -12.01 16.56
C ALA A 269 -15.23 -11.44 17.99
N GLU A 270 -14.04 -11.02 18.45
CA GLU A 270 -13.87 -10.37 19.75
C GLU A 270 -14.65 -9.05 19.86
N VAL A 271 -14.56 -8.18 18.86
CA VAL A 271 -15.31 -6.91 18.80
C VAL A 271 -16.82 -7.17 18.77
N ARG A 272 -17.28 -8.12 17.94
CA ARG A 272 -18.71 -8.47 17.87
C ARG A 272 -19.25 -9.04 19.17
N ARG A 273 -18.47 -9.88 19.86
CA ARG A 273 -18.82 -10.39 21.19
C ARG A 273 -18.95 -9.24 22.18
N TYR A 274 -18.02 -8.30 22.18
CA TYR A 274 -18.08 -7.11 23.03
C TYR A 274 -19.35 -6.28 22.76
N MET A 275 -19.69 -6.04 21.48
CA MET A 275 -20.93 -5.35 21.11
C MET A 275 -22.17 -6.07 21.64
N ALA A 276 -22.24 -7.39 21.47
CA ALA A 276 -23.37 -8.20 21.92
C ALA A 276 -23.52 -8.24 23.44
N THR A 277 -22.41 -8.34 24.18
CA THR A 277 -22.44 -8.41 25.65
C THR A 277 -22.76 -7.05 26.30
N ASN A 278 -22.27 -5.95 25.71
CA ASN A 278 -22.38 -4.62 26.33
C ASN A 278 -23.45 -3.72 25.68
N GLY A 279 -24.12 -4.16 24.61
CA GLY A 279 -25.01 -3.31 23.81
C GLY A 279 -24.29 -2.12 23.18
N ALA A 280 -22.98 -2.23 22.96
CA ALA A 280 -22.13 -1.12 22.52
C ALA A 280 -22.25 -0.86 21.01
N SER A 281 -22.11 0.40 20.62
CA SER A 281 -22.00 0.78 19.20
C SER A 281 -20.70 0.24 18.57
N PRO A 282 -20.63 0.07 17.24
CA PRO A 282 -19.40 -0.36 16.56
C PRO A 282 -18.21 0.55 16.88
N VAL A 283 -18.42 1.87 16.91
CA VAL A 283 -17.38 2.87 17.20
C VAL A 283 -16.84 2.71 18.61
N THR A 284 -17.73 2.53 19.59
CA THR A 284 -17.36 2.28 20.99
C THR A 284 -16.58 0.97 21.12
N ALA A 285 -17.07 -0.12 20.53
CA ALA A 285 -16.41 -1.41 20.62
C ALA A 285 -15.03 -1.43 19.94
N ILE A 286 -14.86 -0.72 18.81
CA ILE A 286 -13.56 -0.55 18.16
C ILE A 286 -12.58 0.17 19.08
N LYS A 287 -13.01 1.25 19.73
CA LYS A 287 -12.17 1.99 20.66
C LYS A 287 -11.76 1.13 21.85
N ASP A 288 -12.72 0.49 22.50
CA ASP A 288 -12.49 -0.21 23.77
C ASP A 288 -11.74 -1.54 23.58
N VAL A 289 -11.93 -2.23 22.45
CA VAL A 289 -11.27 -3.52 22.17
C VAL A 289 -9.97 -3.35 21.38
N LEU A 290 -9.96 -2.49 20.35
CA LEU A 290 -8.82 -2.36 19.45
C LEU A 290 -7.93 -1.15 19.76
N GLY A 291 -8.36 -0.24 20.65
CA GLY A 291 -7.64 0.99 20.98
C GLY A 291 -7.58 1.98 19.82
N ILE A 292 -8.54 1.92 18.89
CA ILE A 292 -8.57 2.80 17.70
C ILE A 292 -9.67 3.84 17.88
N ASP A 293 -9.28 5.12 17.92
CA ASP A 293 -10.22 6.22 17.87
C ASP A 293 -10.72 6.44 16.43
N VAL A 294 -11.96 6.07 16.17
CA VAL A 294 -12.64 6.34 14.90
C VAL A 294 -13.31 7.71 14.97
N ILE A 295 -12.74 8.69 14.28
CA ILE A 295 -13.31 10.04 14.20
C ILE A 295 -14.45 10.02 13.17
N VAL A 296 -15.69 10.02 13.65
CA VAL A 296 -16.88 10.15 12.80
C VAL A 296 -17.04 11.63 12.42
N PRO A 297 -17.01 12.00 11.12
CA PRO A 297 -17.29 13.38 10.73
C PRO A 297 -18.74 13.74 11.08
N VAL A 298 -18.92 14.79 11.88
CA VAL A 298 -20.26 15.32 12.21
C VAL A 298 -20.88 15.84 10.91
N PRO A 299 -22.12 15.42 10.55
CA PRO A 299 -22.78 15.98 9.37
C PRO A 299 -22.93 17.48 9.54
N ALA A 300 -22.44 18.25 8.56
CA ALA A 300 -22.61 19.70 8.53
C ALA A 300 -24.11 20.01 8.69
N LYS A 301 -24.47 20.78 9.73
CA LYS A 301 -25.83 21.29 9.90
C LYS A 301 -26.23 21.94 8.57
N LYS A 302 -27.25 21.40 7.91
CA LYS A 302 -27.90 22.11 6.81
C LYS A 302 -28.34 23.47 7.36
N VAL A 303 -27.65 24.52 6.92
CA VAL A 303 -28.16 25.88 7.07
C VAL A 303 -29.41 25.91 6.19
N LEU A 304 -30.57 25.74 6.81
CA LEU A 304 -31.85 26.09 6.21
C LEU A 304 -31.80 27.61 6.02
N VAL A 305 -31.42 28.03 4.82
CA VAL A 305 -31.65 29.41 4.39
C VAL A 305 -33.16 29.49 4.17
N ALA A 306 -33.82 30.22 5.07
CA ALA A 306 -35.21 30.64 4.95
C ALA A 306 -35.34 31.76 3.92
#